data_AF-A0A5J4UDS4-F1
#
_entry.id   AF-A0A5J4UDS4-F1
#
_cell.length_a   1.000
_cell.length_b   1.000
_cell.length_c   1.000
_cell.angle_alpha   90.00
_cell.angle_beta   90.00
_cell.angle_gamma   90.00
#
_symmetry.space_group_name_H-M   'P 1'
#
loop_
_entity.id
_entity.type
_entity.pdbx_description
1 polymer ?
#
loop_
_entity_poly.entity_id
_entity_poly.type
_entity_poly.pdbx_seq_one_letter_code
_entity_poly.pdbx_strand_id
1 'polypeptide(L)'
;QNSFFSIVLTANVLFDNKFDGYEEAYKDGTVLFIGLKSASQPRSEKNNRKYIQSLQENIHKYDTSACGTYVTIREIEEAIKDQVSIPYIMPIRFRLSIPLDEILVFSGFTDCRNSLFSDLKIKFKIIPNAFVFAQLNPIISMAKCNTMNKTDLMANGADKLKNIDLLFRNWSLGYQYTKQFTQMGRTADLITKISMEQITDSGLKNLMCSISPVTLSIKNYVVTEMTASMSGYKSTDDCLQRVREFYANRPFVVPSERVEAWSFPTSATTTGI
;
A
#
# COMPACT_ATOMS: atom_id res chain seq x y z
N GLN A 1 -6.33 13.22 -19.90
CA GLN A 1 -5.38 12.96 -18.79
C GLN A 1 -6.19 13.00 -17.52
N ASN A 2 -6.05 12.07 -16.59
CA ASN A 2 -6.91 12.06 -15.40
C ASN A 2 -6.34 13.00 -14.34
N SER A 3 -7.19 13.82 -13.72
CA SER A 3 -6.79 14.69 -12.61
C SER A 3 -6.70 13.89 -11.31
N PHE A 4 -5.58 14.03 -10.59
CA PHE A 4 -5.36 13.38 -9.30
C PHE A 4 -4.51 14.23 -8.37
N PHE A 5 -4.70 14.00 -7.08
CA PHE A 5 -3.94 14.57 -5.99
C PHE A 5 -3.13 13.45 -5.33
N SER A 6 -1.80 13.52 -5.45
CA SER A 6 -0.88 12.55 -4.86
C SER A 6 -0.30 13.10 -3.55
N ILE A 7 -0.41 12.32 -2.49
CA ILE A 7 0.21 12.56 -1.18
C ILE A 7 1.26 11.47 -0.98
N VAL A 8 2.47 11.87 -0.60
CA VAL A 8 3.49 10.93 -0.17
C VAL A 8 3.73 11.08 1.31
N LEU A 9 3.67 9.95 2.00
CA LEU A 9 3.76 9.83 3.45
C LEU A 9 4.96 8.95 3.76
N THR A 10 5.71 9.27 4.80
CA THR A 10 6.66 8.34 5.42
C THR A 10 6.20 8.09 6.84
N ALA A 11 5.89 6.83 7.18
CA ALA A 11 5.56 6.44 8.54
C ALA A 11 6.66 5.56 9.13
N ASN A 12 6.99 5.80 10.39
CA ASN A 12 7.88 4.93 11.15
C ASN A 12 7.05 3.75 11.69
N VAL A 13 7.14 2.62 11.01
CA VAL A 13 6.49 1.37 11.39
C VAL A 13 7.36 0.68 12.43
N LEU A 14 6.70 0.16 13.45
CA LEU A 14 7.26 -0.54 14.59
C LEU A 14 6.99 -2.03 14.46
N PHE A 15 8.03 -2.85 14.61
CA PHE A 15 8.00 -4.31 14.48
C PHE A 15 8.40 -4.93 15.83
N ASP A 16 7.63 -5.90 16.33
CA ASP A 16 7.99 -6.69 17.52
C ASP A 16 8.83 -7.94 17.21
N ASN A 17 8.98 -8.29 15.92
CA ASN A 17 9.71 -9.45 15.43
C ASN A 17 10.84 -9.05 14.45
N LYS A 18 11.95 -9.81 14.42
CA LYS A 18 13.09 -9.58 13.49
C LYS A 18 12.92 -10.22 12.11
N PHE A 19 12.02 -11.20 11.96
CA PHE A 19 11.88 -12.05 10.78
C PHE A 19 13.17 -12.76 10.35
N ASP A 20 14.08 -13.04 11.29
CA ASP A 20 15.37 -13.71 11.06
C ASP A 20 15.27 -15.22 10.80
N GLY A 21 14.07 -15.79 10.85
CA GLY A 21 13.81 -17.21 10.61
C GLY A 21 13.76 -17.64 9.13
N TYR A 22 13.96 -16.74 8.18
CA TYR A 22 13.83 -17.06 6.76
C TYR A 22 15.16 -17.55 6.16
N GLU A 23 15.15 -18.71 5.50
CA GLU A 23 16.25 -19.07 4.61
C GLU A 23 16.39 -18.06 3.46
N GLU A 24 17.63 -17.78 3.06
CA GLU A 24 17.98 -16.74 2.08
C GLU A 24 17.24 -16.87 0.74
N ALA A 25 16.88 -18.09 0.33
CA ALA A 25 16.11 -18.35 -0.89
C ALA A 25 14.68 -17.76 -0.87
N TYR A 26 14.11 -17.46 0.30
CA TYR A 26 12.70 -17.09 0.50
C TYR A 26 12.48 -15.65 0.94
N LYS A 27 13.54 -14.92 1.34
CA LYS A 27 13.44 -13.54 1.85
C LYS A 27 12.96 -12.55 0.80
N ASP A 28 13.39 -12.73 -0.44
CA ASP A 28 13.10 -11.84 -1.58
C ASP A 28 11.64 -11.87 -2.01
N GLY A 29 11.02 -13.05 -1.96
CA GLY A 29 9.67 -13.27 -2.46
C GLY A 29 8.64 -13.54 -1.38
N THR A 30 9.01 -13.55 -0.10
CA THR A 30 8.06 -13.31 1.00
C THR A 30 7.95 -11.81 1.21
N VAL A 31 6.73 -11.28 1.19
CA VAL A 31 6.49 -9.84 1.07
C VAL A 31 5.34 -9.39 1.94
N LEU A 32 5.59 -8.48 2.88
CA LEU A 32 4.58 -7.82 3.69
C LEU A 32 3.97 -6.63 2.95
N PHE A 33 2.64 -6.60 2.80
CA PHE A 33 1.95 -5.37 2.42
C PHE A 33 1.73 -4.51 3.66
N ILE A 34 2.10 -3.23 3.58
CA ILE A 34 1.78 -2.20 4.56
C ILE A 34 1.17 -1.01 3.84
N GLY A 35 0.02 -0.51 4.28
CA GLY A 35 -0.64 0.60 3.60
C GLY A 35 -1.88 1.14 4.30
N LEU A 36 -2.68 1.89 3.55
CA LEU A 36 -3.94 2.46 4.00
C LEU A 36 -5.12 1.67 3.44
N LYS A 37 -6.07 1.29 4.30
CA LYS A 37 -7.36 0.71 3.91
C LYS A 37 -8.36 1.84 3.66
N SER A 38 -8.79 1.99 2.40
CA SER A 38 -9.93 2.83 2.05
C SER A 38 -11.24 2.18 2.52
N ALA A 39 -12.15 2.96 3.10
CA ALA A 39 -13.49 2.47 3.42
C ALA A 39 -14.29 2.15 2.15
N SER A 40 -15.28 1.28 2.28
CA SER A 40 -16.00 0.69 1.15
C SER A 40 -17.07 1.60 0.54
N GLN A 41 -16.86 2.04 -0.70
CA GLN A 41 -17.94 2.32 -1.66
C GLN A 41 -18.58 0.99 -2.17
N PRO A 42 -19.68 1.03 -2.96
CA PRO A 42 -20.29 -0.15 -3.58
C PRO A 42 -19.34 -0.87 -4.56
N ARG A 43 -19.52 -2.18 -4.77
CA ARG A 43 -18.56 -3.03 -5.53
C ARG A 43 -18.49 -2.72 -7.04
N SER A 44 -19.49 -2.04 -7.58
CA SER A 44 -19.64 -1.72 -9.02
C SER A 44 -18.66 -0.66 -9.54
N GLU A 45 -18.24 0.30 -8.72
CA GLU A 45 -17.40 1.43 -9.15
C GLU A 45 -15.89 1.15 -9.08
N LYS A 46 -15.51 -0.02 -8.54
CA LYS A 46 -14.15 -0.27 -8.01
C LYS A 46 -13.11 -0.76 -9.02
N ASN A 47 -13.52 -1.42 -10.10
CA ASN A 47 -12.59 -2.23 -10.89
C ASN A 47 -11.67 -1.45 -11.85
N ASN A 48 -11.88 -0.13 -12.00
CA ASN A 48 -11.25 0.66 -13.07
C ASN A 48 -10.21 1.68 -12.58
N ARG A 49 -9.96 1.83 -11.27
CA ARG A 49 -9.23 2.98 -10.72
C ARG A 49 -8.00 2.57 -9.88
N LYS A 50 -6.81 2.96 -10.36
CA LYS A 50 -5.50 2.61 -9.78
C LYS A 50 -5.02 3.64 -8.73
N TYR A 51 -4.32 3.19 -7.68
CA TYR A 51 -3.59 3.99 -6.66
C TYR A 51 -4.45 4.69 -5.58
N ILE A 52 -5.74 4.34 -5.51
CA ILE A 52 -6.71 4.92 -4.57
C ILE A 52 -7.05 3.96 -3.43
N GLN A 53 -7.30 2.69 -3.78
CA GLN A 53 -7.92 1.72 -2.89
C GLN A 53 -7.05 0.46 -2.74
N SER A 54 -6.68 0.15 -1.50
CA SER A 54 -6.06 -1.12 -1.12
C SER A 54 -7.12 -2.22 -1.04
N LEU A 55 -7.60 -2.68 -2.20
CA LEU A 55 -8.47 -3.85 -2.26
C LEU A 55 -7.66 -5.11 -2.05
N GLN A 56 -8.20 -5.98 -1.22
CA GLN A 56 -7.50 -7.19 -0.83
C GLN A 56 -7.35 -8.20 -1.97
N GLU A 57 -8.38 -8.32 -2.81
CA GLU A 57 -8.32 -9.11 -4.05
C GLU A 57 -7.23 -8.63 -5.01
N ASN A 58 -6.84 -7.35 -4.95
CA ASN A 58 -5.77 -6.75 -5.74
C ASN A 58 -4.40 -7.02 -5.08
N ILE A 59 -4.30 -6.89 -3.76
CA ILE A 59 -3.07 -7.20 -3.01
C ILE A 59 -2.70 -8.68 -3.10
N HIS A 60 -3.67 -9.59 -3.05
CA HIS A 60 -3.42 -11.02 -3.31
C HIS A 60 -2.93 -11.29 -4.73
N LYS A 61 -3.14 -10.39 -5.69
CA LYS A 61 -2.56 -10.42 -7.05
C LYS A 61 -1.27 -9.62 -7.17
N TYR A 62 -0.77 -9.07 -6.06
CA TYR A 62 0.39 -8.19 -5.97
C TYR A 62 0.22 -6.98 -6.91
N ASP A 63 -0.95 -6.35 -6.86
CA ASP A 63 -1.27 -5.19 -7.70
C ASP A 63 -0.48 -3.96 -7.22
N THR A 64 0.34 -3.39 -8.10
CA THR A 64 1.14 -2.18 -7.82
C THR A 64 0.27 -0.94 -7.60
N SER A 65 -1.03 -1.02 -7.89
CA SER A 65 -1.99 0.07 -7.71
C SER A 65 -2.72 0.09 -6.36
N ALA A 66 -2.31 -0.74 -5.39
CA ALA A 66 -2.76 -0.62 -4.01
C ALA A 66 -2.25 0.68 -3.35
N CYS A 67 -2.99 1.22 -2.38
CA CYS A 67 -2.57 2.38 -1.60
C CYS A 67 -1.68 1.94 -0.43
N GLY A 68 -0.44 1.57 -0.76
CA GLY A 68 0.53 1.06 0.19
C GLY A 68 1.82 0.64 -0.49
N THR A 69 2.66 -0.03 0.27
CA THR A 69 3.99 -0.46 -0.14
C THR A 69 4.16 -1.94 0.21
N TYR A 70 4.69 -2.67 -0.76
CA TYR A 70 5.13 -4.05 -0.60
C TYR A 70 6.57 -4.01 -0.12
N VAL A 71 6.86 -4.65 1.01
CA VAL A 71 8.20 -4.72 1.60
C VAL A 71 8.58 -6.19 1.74
N THR A 72 9.68 -6.60 1.13
CA THR A 72 10.22 -7.96 1.23
C THR A 72 10.73 -8.23 2.65
N ILE A 73 10.81 -9.50 3.06
CA ILE A 73 11.43 -9.85 4.34
C ILE A 73 12.90 -9.42 4.37
N ARG A 74 13.63 -9.51 3.24
CA ARG A 74 15.02 -9.00 3.15
C ARG A 74 15.11 -7.51 3.49
N GLU A 75 14.26 -6.67 2.91
CA GLU A 75 14.26 -5.22 3.20
C GLU A 75 13.92 -4.91 4.66
N ILE A 76 13.07 -5.73 5.31
CA ILE A 76 12.78 -5.59 6.75
C ILE A 76 14.01 -5.98 7.57
N GLU A 77 14.57 -7.18 7.35
CA GLU A 77 15.77 -7.67 8.04
C GLU A 77 16.93 -6.66 7.93
N GLU A 78 17.24 -6.20 6.71
CA GLU A 78 18.33 -5.26 6.45
C GLU A 78 18.12 -3.92 7.16
N ALA A 79 16.90 -3.38 7.18
CA ALA A 79 16.59 -2.11 7.83
C ALA A 79 16.62 -2.17 9.37
N ILE A 80 16.44 -3.36 9.96
CA ILE A 80 16.41 -3.55 11.43
C ILE A 80 17.60 -4.32 12.00
N LYS A 81 18.52 -4.79 11.14
CA LYS A 81 19.67 -5.63 11.51
C LYS A 81 20.47 -5.10 12.71
N ASP A 82 20.85 -3.83 12.64
CA ASP A 82 21.69 -3.16 13.63
C ASP A 82 20.88 -2.63 14.84
N GLN A 83 19.57 -2.83 14.86
CA GLN A 83 18.69 -2.40 15.94
C GLN A 83 18.66 -3.45 17.06
N VAL A 84 18.97 -3.00 18.28
CA VAL A 84 19.16 -3.86 19.46
C VAL A 84 17.92 -3.91 20.36
N SER A 85 17.06 -2.90 20.31
CA SER A 85 15.87 -2.76 21.16
C SER A 85 14.56 -2.95 20.38
N ILE A 86 13.68 -3.80 20.90
CA ILE A 86 12.28 -3.92 20.46
C ILE A 86 11.46 -2.72 20.99
N PRO A 87 10.52 -2.14 20.22
CA PRO A 87 10.21 -2.48 18.84
C PRO A 87 11.18 -1.86 17.83
N TYR A 88 11.52 -2.62 16.80
CA TYR A 88 12.38 -2.17 15.71
C TYR A 88 11.64 -1.18 14.82
N ILE A 89 12.35 -0.18 14.27
CA ILE A 89 11.77 0.95 13.56
C ILE A 89 12.20 0.94 12.10
N MET A 90 11.26 0.84 11.16
CA MET A 90 11.51 1.00 9.72
C MET A 90 10.70 2.19 9.18
N PRO A 91 11.33 3.20 8.55
CA PRO A 91 10.61 4.25 7.85
C PRO A 91 10.08 3.71 6.51
N ILE A 92 8.75 3.60 6.39
CA ILE A 92 8.09 3.10 5.18
C ILE A 92 7.36 4.24 4.49
N ARG A 93 7.66 4.41 3.19
CA ARG A 93 7.09 5.46 2.34
C ARG A 93 5.90 4.93 1.56
N PHE A 94 4.76 5.61 1.64
CA PHE A 94 3.51 5.30 0.93
C PHE A 94 3.16 6.40 -0.06
N ARG A 95 2.59 6.04 -1.21
CA ARG A 95 1.95 6.98 -2.13
C ARG A 95 0.44 6.73 -2.15
N LEU A 96 -0.32 7.74 -1.74
CA LEU A 96 -1.77 7.80 -1.89
C LEU A 96 -2.07 8.71 -3.10
N SER A 97 -2.94 8.27 -4.00
CA SER A 97 -3.44 9.10 -5.10
C SER A 97 -4.97 9.14 -5.05
N ILE A 98 -5.51 10.34 -4.86
CA ILE A 98 -6.95 10.60 -4.80
C ILE A 98 -7.37 11.29 -6.10
N PRO A 99 -8.30 10.75 -6.90
CA PRO A 99 -8.81 11.45 -8.07
C PRO A 99 -9.55 12.73 -7.66
N LEU A 100 -9.49 13.76 -8.49
CA LEU A 100 -10.18 15.01 -8.16
C LEU A 100 -11.71 14.92 -8.31
N ASP A 101 -12.23 13.98 -9.10
CA ASP A 101 -13.67 13.72 -9.19
C ASP A 101 -14.26 13.09 -7.92
N GLU A 102 -13.45 12.44 -7.08
CA GLU A 102 -13.89 11.86 -5.80
C GLU A 102 -13.94 12.89 -4.65
N ILE A 103 -13.33 14.07 -4.82
CA ILE A 103 -13.40 15.17 -3.86
C ILE A 103 -14.44 16.15 -4.39
N LEU A 104 -15.63 16.22 -3.78
CA LEU A 104 -16.76 17.06 -4.24
C LEU A 104 -16.37 18.51 -4.55
N VAL A 105 -15.53 19.13 -3.72
CA VAL A 105 -15.03 20.50 -3.96
C VAL A 105 -14.28 20.61 -5.29
N PHE A 106 -13.58 19.56 -5.75
CA PHE A 106 -12.81 19.55 -7.00
C PHE A 106 -13.54 18.94 -8.20
N SER A 107 -14.74 18.36 -8.04
CA SER A 107 -15.55 17.96 -9.19
C SER A 107 -15.95 19.18 -10.02
N GLY A 108 -16.29 20.30 -9.38
CA GLY A 108 -16.46 21.59 -10.06
C GLY A 108 -15.18 22.17 -10.68
N PHE A 109 -13.99 21.69 -10.27
CA PHE A 109 -12.71 22.18 -10.80
C PHE A 109 -12.27 21.47 -12.09
N THR A 110 -12.88 20.35 -12.49
CA THR A 110 -12.56 19.72 -13.80
C THR A 110 -12.93 20.63 -14.97
N ASP A 111 -13.93 21.47 -14.77
CA ASP A 111 -14.45 22.42 -15.76
C ASP A 111 -13.82 23.83 -15.59
N CYS A 112 -12.96 23.99 -14.60
CA CYS A 112 -12.34 25.25 -14.24
C CYS A 112 -10.99 25.48 -14.93
N ARG A 113 -10.67 26.76 -15.21
CA ARG A 113 -9.41 27.14 -15.85
C ARG A 113 -8.32 27.36 -14.81
N ASN A 114 -7.14 26.79 -15.06
CA ASN A 114 -5.97 26.73 -14.16
C ASN A 114 -5.43 28.09 -13.63
N SER A 115 -5.92 29.25 -14.08
CA SER A 115 -5.39 30.57 -13.67
C SER A 115 -6.41 31.50 -12.99
N LEU A 116 -7.60 31.01 -12.66
CA LEU A 116 -8.67 31.82 -12.04
C LEU A 116 -8.78 31.66 -10.53
N PHE A 117 -8.22 30.57 -10.00
CA PHE A 117 -8.27 30.26 -8.58
C PHE A 117 -7.03 30.84 -7.90
N SER A 118 -7.27 31.53 -6.79
CA SER A 118 -6.25 31.96 -5.84
C SER A 118 -5.71 30.77 -5.05
N ASP A 119 -4.81 31.03 -4.08
CA ASP A 119 -4.15 30.01 -3.28
C ASP A 119 -5.12 28.99 -2.64
N LEU A 120 -5.11 27.78 -3.19
CA LEU A 120 -5.92 26.66 -2.71
C LEU A 120 -5.25 25.99 -1.49
N LYS A 121 -5.84 26.14 -0.31
CA LYS A 121 -5.33 25.55 0.94
C LYS A 121 -6.13 24.33 1.39
N ILE A 122 -5.69 23.14 1.00
CA ILE A 122 -6.26 21.87 1.46
C ILE A 122 -5.71 21.53 2.86
N LYS A 123 -6.58 21.13 3.79
CA LYS A 123 -6.22 20.49 5.06
C LYS A 123 -6.83 19.09 5.09
N PHE A 124 -6.02 18.07 5.34
CA PHE A 124 -6.46 16.70 5.55
C PHE A 124 -5.93 16.15 6.87
N LYS A 125 -6.61 15.13 7.42
CA LYS A 125 -6.19 14.40 8.62
C LYS A 125 -6.24 12.91 8.33
N ILE A 126 -5.12 12.22 8.51
CA ILE A 126 -5.07 10.77 8.38
C ILE A 126 -5.47 10.16 9.72
N ILE A 127 -6.48 9.29 9.68
CA ILE A 127 -6.95 8.55 10.85
C ILE A 127 -5.94 7.42 11.11
N PRO A 128 -5.31 7.30 12.30
CA PRO A 128 -4.34 6.23 12.58
C PRO A 128 -4.90 4.83 12.38
N ASN A 129 -6.20 4.64 12.61
CA ASN A 129 -6.90 3.36 12.41
C ASN A 129 -7.04 2.95 10.93
N ALA A 130 -6.71 3.83 9.96
CA ALA A 130 -6.73 3.50 8.54
C ALA A 130 -5.51 2.68 8.08
N PHE A 131 -4.43 2.64 8.86
CA PHE A 131 -3.24 1.87 8.52
C PHE A 131 -3.44 0.37 8.80
N VAL A 132 -3.05 -0.45 7.83
CA VAL A 132 -3.19 -1.91 7.85
C VAL A 132 -1.95 -2.61 7.30
N PHE A 133 -1.81 -3.89 7.64
CA PHE A 133 -0.82 -4.81 7.07
C PHE A 133 -1.45 -6.17 6.70
N ALA A 134 -0.82 -6.94 5.81
CA ALA A 134 -1.24 -8.30 5.44
C ALA A 134 -0.14 -9.12 4.74
N GLN A 135 -0.13 -10.45 4.96
CA GLN A 135 0.77 -11.50 4.43
C GLN A 135 1.92 -11.00 3.54
N LEU A 136 1.96 -11.20 2.22
CA LEU A 136 1.12 -11.90 1.23
C LEU A 136 1.26 -13.44 1.30
N ASN A 137 0.54 -14.17 0.44
CA ASN A 137 0.82 -15.59 0.18
C ASN A 137 2.19 -15.72 -0.54
N PRO A 138 3.21 -16.36 0.08
CA PRO A 138 4.55 -16.54 -0.48
C PRO A 138 4.56 -17.18 -1.87
N ILE A 139 3.65 -18.10 -2.21
CA ILE A 139 3.55 -18.63 -3.59
C ILE A 139 3.44 -17.50 -4.61
N ILE A 140 2.52 -16.57 -4.38
CA ILE A 140 2.16 -15.55 -5.38
C ILE A 140 3.23 -14.45 -5.43
N SER A 141 3.74 -14.04 -4.28
CA SER A 141 4.81 -13.03 -4.21
C SER A 141 6.15 -13.58 -4.71
N MET A 142 6.52 -14.84 -4.42
CA MET A 142 7.68 -15.50 -5.02
C MET A 142 7.53 -15.61 -6.53
N ALA A 143 6.38 -16.11 -7.04
CA ALA A 143 6.14 -16.23 -8.48
C ALA A 143 6.37 -14.89 -9.21
N LYS A 144 5.91 -13.79 -8.63
CA LYS A 144 6.02 -12.46 -9.22
C LYS A 144 7.42 -11.86 -9.08
N CYS A 145 8.07 -12.01 -7.93
CA CYS A 145 9.46 -11.60 -7.71
C CYS A 145 10.40 -12.23 -8.75
N ASN A 146 10.27 -13.54 -8.98
CA ASN A 146 11.07 -14.27 -9.98
C ASN A 146 10.75 -13.84 -11.43
N THR A 147 9.52 -13.41 -11.70
CA THR A 147 9.14 -12.85 -13.01
C THR A 147 9.74 -11.47 -13.25
N MET A 148 9.87 -10.66 -12.20
CA MET A 148 10.43 -9.30 -12.24
C MET A 148 11.96 -9.32 -12.30
N ASN A 149 12.63 -10.11 -11.46
CA ASN A 149 14.10 -10.22 -11.40
C ASN A 149 14.65 -11.24 -12.42
N LYS A 150 14.27 -11.08 -13.70
CA LYS A 150 14.66 -11.98 -14.79
C LYS A 150 16.18 -12.10 -14.97
N THR A 151 16.96 -11.09 -14.57
CA THR A 151 18.43 -11.10 -14.61
C THR A 151 19.04 -11.99 -13.53
N ASP A 152 18.60 -11.87 -12.28
CA ASP A 152 19.12 -12.67 -11.16
C ASP A 152 18.77 -14.16 -11.34
N LEU A 153 17.60 -14.42 -11.93
CA LEU A 153 17.15 -15.76 -12.29
C LEU A 153 18.01 -16.41 -13.40
N MET A 154 18.73 -15.63 -14.20
CA MET A 154 19.71 -16.17 -15.16
C MET A 154 21.08 -16.42 -14.52
N ALA A 155 21.43 -15.66 -13.47
CA ALA A 155 22.72 -15.82 -12.76
C ALA A 155 22.70 -16.97 -11.73
N ASN A 156 21.64 -17.09 -10.94
CA ASN A 156 21.51 -18.06 -9.84
C ASN A 156 20.40 -19.11 -10.10
N GLY A 157 20.01 -19.30 -11.37
CA GLY A 157 18.74 -19.90 -11.75
C GLY A 157 18.48 -21.30 -11.24
N ALA A 158 19.42 -22.23 -11.41
CA ALA A 158 19.18 -23.66 -11.22
C ALA A 158 18.71 -24.02 -9.80
N ASP A 159 19.37 -23.49 -8.76
CA ASP A 159 19.05 -23.84 -7.38
C ASP A 159 17.94 -22.96 -6.78
N LYS A 160 17.86 -21.68 -7.19
CA LYS A 160 16.72 -20.81 -6.82
C LYS A 160 15.41 -21.40 -7.38
N LEU A 161 15.38 -21.83 -8.65
CA LEU A 161 14.22 -22.48 -9.28
C LEU A 161 13.81 -23.80 -8.61
N LYS A 162 14.76 -24.65 -8.20
CA LYS A 162 14.44 -25.89 -7.44
C LYS A 162 13.76 -25.57 -6.11
N ASN A 163 14.28 -24.62 -5.34
CA ASN A 163 13.69 -24.23 -4.06
C ASN A 163 12.29 -23.63 -4.23
N ILE A 164 12.03 -22.97 -5.37
CA ILE A 164 10.71 -22.44 -5.76
C ILE A 164 9.74 -23.57 -6.16
N ASP A 165 10.15 -24.50 -7.02
CA ASP A 165 9.32 -25.65 -7.45
C ASP A 165 8.93 -26.53 -6.26
N LEU A 166 9.85 -26.77 -5.32
CA LEU A 166 9.56 -27.44 -4.04
C LEU A 166 8.57 -26.64 -3.18
N LEU A 167 8.68 -25.31 -3.14
CA LEU A 167 7.71 -24.41 -2.49
C LEU A 167 6.30 -24.64 -3.06
N PHE A 168 6.15 -24.60 -4.39
CA PHE A 168 4.87 -24.82 -5.07
C PHE A 168 4.27 -26.20 -4.80
N ARG A 169 5.09 -27.26 -4.76
CA ARG A 169 4.64 -28.65 -4.52
C ARG A 169 4.22 -28.88 -3.07
N ASN A 170 4.97 -28.33 -2.10
CA ASN A 170 4.86 -28.68 -0.69
C ASN A 170 3.97 -27.73 0.14
N TRP A 171 3.53 -26.59 -0.41
CA TRP A 171 2.69 -25.59 0.27
C TRP A 171 1.32 -26.10 0.75
N SER A 172 0.88 -27.26 0.25
CA SER A 172 -0.52 -27.71 0.25
C SER A 172 -1.00 -28.47 1.50
N LEU A 173 -0.22 -28.53 2.58
CA LEU A 173 -0.46 -29.48 3.69
C LEU A 173 -0.74 -28.89 5.09
N GLY A 174 -0.89 -27.57 5.28
CA GLY A 174 -1.27 -27.07 6.62
C GLY A 174 -1.66 -25.60 6.79
N TYR A 175 -1.08 -24.66 6.04
CA TYR A 175 -1.35 -23.23 6.28
C TYR A 175 -2.51 -22.71 5.42
N GLN A 176 -3.69 -22.57 6.03
CA GLN A 176 -4.81 -21.85 5.42
C GLN A 176 -4.58 -20.34 5.52
N TYR A 177 -3.87 -19.80 4.52
CA TYR A 177 -3.57 -18.37 4.42
C TYR A 177 -4.83 -17.51 4.57
N THR A 178 -4.92 -16.77 5.68
CA THR A 178 -6.10 -15.97 6.02
C THR A 178 -6.19 -14.77 5.10
N LYS A 179 -7.23 -14.74 4.27
CA LYS A 179 -7.55 -13.56 3.46
C LYS A 179 -8.22 -12.49 4.34
N GLN A 180 -7.48 -11.87 5.27
CA GLN A 180 -7.90 -10.62 5.95
C GLN A 180 -6.78 -9.56 5.97
N PHE A 181 -7.13 -8.34 6.40
CA PHE A 181 -6.18 -7.27 6.72
C PHE A 181 -6.12 -7.09 8.24
N THR A 182 -4.92 -6.93 8.79
CA THR A 182 -4.73 -6.60 10.20
C THR A 182 -4.55 -5.08 10.35
N GLN A 183 -5.26 -4.48 11.30
CA GLN A 183 -5.10 -3.06 11.64
C GLN A 183 -3.79 -2.85 12.41
N MET A 184 -3.07 -1.76 12.15
CA MET A 184 -1.91 -1.38 12.95
C MET A 184 -2.26 -1.26 14.45
N GLY A 185 -1.40 -1.80 15.30
CA GLY A 185 -1.63 -1.96 16.74
C GLY A 185 -2.41 -3.21 17.13
N ARG A 186 -2.74 -4.09 16.17
CA ARG A 186 -3.27 -5.44 16.42
C ARG A 186 -2.24 -6.50 16.08
N THR A 187 -2.23 -7.55 16.88
CA THR A 187 -1.45 -8.76 16.64
C THR A 187 -2.15 -9.63 15.60
N ALA A 188 -1.39 -10.28 14.72
CA ALA A 188 -1.88 -11.32 13.82
C ALA A 188 -0.85 -12.42 13.62
N ASP A 189 -1.33 -13.61 13.30
CA ASP A 189 -0.52 -14.80 13.03
C ASP A 189 0.13 -14.69 11.64
N LEU A 190 1.40 -14.34 11.64
CA LEU A 190 2.23 -14.26 10.44
C LEU A 190 3.20 -15.45 10.42
N ILE A 191 3.53 -15.94 9.24
CA ILE A 191 4.76 -16.70 9.01
C ILE A 191 5.93 -15.81 9.43
N THR A 192 6.84 -16.37 10.22
CA THR A 192 8.06 -15.73 10.75
C THR A 192 9.33 -16.55 10.47
N LYS A 193 9.16 -17.82 10.09
CA LYS A 193 10.23 -18.74 9.66
C LYS A 193 9.78 -19.49 8.41
N ILE A 194 10.65 -19.59 7.41
CA ILE A 194 10.52 -20.55 6.30
C ILE A 194 11.86 -21.25 6.12
N SER A 195 11.88 -22.57 6.32
CA SER A 195 13.05 -23.43 6.16
C SER A 195 12.73 -24.73 5.45
N MET A 196 13.71 -25.34 4.79
CA MET A 196 13.60 -26.62 4.10
C MET A 196 14.27 -27.74 4.91
N GLU A 197 13.46 -28.47 5.66
CA GLU A 197 13.95 -29.56 6.51
C GLU A 197 13.92 -30.88 5.73
N GLN A 198 15.03 -31.63 5.79
CA GLN A 198 15.16 -32.94 5.16
C GLN A 198 14.59 -34.00 6.10
N ILE A 199 13.48 -34.63 5.71
CA ILE A 199 12.72 -35.53 6.59
C ILE A 199 13.22 -36.98 6.54
N THR A 200 13.93 -37.38 5.48
CA THR A 200 14.45 -38.75 5.32
C THR A 200 15.78 -38.81 4.58
N ASP A 201 16.49 -39.93 4.76
CA ASP A 201 17.70 -40.31 4.00
C ASP A 201 17.47 -40.40 2.48
N SER A 202 16.20 -40.42 2.03
CA SER A 202 15.82 -40.39 0.60
C SER A 202 16.10 -39.04 -0.10
N GLY A 203 16.45 -37.99 0.65
CA GLY A 203 16.69 -36.65 0.12
C GLY A 203 15.44 -35.78 -0.08
N LEU A 204 14.25 -36.30 0.25
CA LEU A 204 13.02 -35.50 0.25
C LEU A 204 13.07 -34.39 1.32
N LYS A 205 12.99 -33.14 0.84
CA LYS A 205 12.89 -31.93 1.66
C LYS A 205 11.45 -31.43 1.66
N ASN A 206 10.91 -31.20 2.86
CA ASN A 206 9.61 -30.55 3.02
C ASN A 206 9.80 -29.09 3.48
N LEU A 207 8.86 -28.25 3.06
CA LEU A 207 8.80 -26.86 3.49
C LEU A 207 8.21 -26.81 4.90
N MET A 208 8.98 -26.30 5.86
CA MET A 208 8.48 -25.94 7.19
C MET A 208 8.28 -24.44 7.28
N CYS A 209 7.05 -24.04 7.61
CA CYS A 209 6.69 -22.66 7.94
C CYS A 209 6.36 -22.60 9.43
N SER A 210 7.03 -21.71 10.17
CA SER A 210 6.60 -21.39 11.55
C SER A 210 5.76 -20.13 11.52
N ILE A 211 4.62 -20.19 12.20
CA ILE A 211 3.67 -19.08 12.34
C ILE A 211 3.83 -18.56 13.76
N SER A 212 3.79 -17.24 13.94
CA SER A 212 3.86 -16.60 15.24
C SER A 212 2.98 -15.35 15.29
N PRO A 213 2.43 -15.00 16.46
CA PRO A 213 1.76 -13.72 16.65
C PRO A 213 2.78 -12.58 16.50
N VAL A 214 2.50 -11.64 15.59
CA VAL A 214 3.32 -10.45 15.31
C VAL A 214 2.43 -9.21 15.37
N THR A 215 2.95 -8.15 16.00
CA THR A 215 2.26 -6.86 16.18
C THR A 215 3.04 -5.76 15.47
N LEU A 216 2.51 -5.29 14.34
CA LEU A 216 3.00 -4.08 13.70
C LEU A 216 2.20 -2.86 14.20
N SER A 217 2.89 -1.75 14.46
CA SER A 217 2.26 -0.48 14.83
C SER A 217 2.96 0.72 14.17
N ILE A 218 2.42 1.93 14.33
CA ILE A 218 3.01 3.15 13.75
C ILE A 218 3.30 4.15 14.86
N LYS A 219 4.55 4.58 14.95
CA LYS A 219 5.00 5.58 15.93
C LYS A 219 4.52 6.98 15.55
N ASN A 220 4.74 7.35 14.30
CA ASN A 220 4.36 8.63 13.71
C ASN A 220 4.45 8.55 12.18
N TYR A 221 3.88 9.53 11.49
CA TYR A 221 3.99 9.70 10.05
C TYR A 221 4.19 11.18 9.70
N VAL A 222 4.85 11.44 8.57
CA VAL A 222 5.12 12.78 8.02
C VAL A 222 4.73 12.80 6.55
N VAL A 223 4.04 13.85 6.11
CA VAL A 223 3.82 14.12 4.68
C VAL A 223 5.12 14.68 4.12
N THR A 224 5.73 13.98 3.16
CA THR A 224 7.01 14.40 2.55
C THR A 224 6.82 15.12 1.22
N GLU A 225 5.82 14.71 0.43
CA GLU A 225 5.48 15.36 -0.85
C GLU A 225 3.96 15.46 -1.01
N MET A 226 3.53 16.49 -1.74
CA MET A 226 2.15 16.76 -2.09
C MET A 226 2.13 17.30 -3.53
N THR A 227 1.39 16.67 -4.43
CA THR A 227 1.40 16.99 -5.87
C THR A 227 0.00 16.92 -6.43
N ALA A 228 -0.51 18.03 -6.97
CA ALA A 228 -1.74 18.06 -7.73
C ALA A 228 -1.43 17.96 -9.23
N SER A 229 -2.01 16.97 -9.91
CA SER A 229 -2.06 16.87 -11.36
C SER A 229 -3.48 17.23 -11.78
N MET A 230 -3.65 18.37 -12.46
CA MET A 230 -4.95 18.85 -12.94
C MET A 230 -4.94 18.88 -14.47
N SER A 231 -5.84 18.11 -15.09
CA SER A 231 -6.11 18.25 -16.51
C SER A 231 -6.91 19.52 -16.75
N GLY A 232 -6.38 20.41 -17.58
CA GLY A 232 -7.08 21.63 -17.99
C GLY A 232 -6.67 22.02 -19.41
N TYR A 233 -7.52 22.80 -20.07
CA TYR A 233 -7.23 23.32 -21.40
C TYR A 233 -6.25 24.50 -21.32
N LYS A 234 -5.20 24.48 -22.16
CA LYS A 234 -4.29 25.63 -22.32
C LYS A 234 -5.09 26.80 -22.89
N SER A 235 -5.42 27.77 -22.04
CA SER A 235 -6.14 28.98 -22.44
C SER A 235 -5.20 29.95 -23.17
N THR A 236 -5.72 30.68 -24.15
CA THR A 236 -5.02 31.79 -24.80
C THR A 236 -5.06 33.04 -23.92
N ASP A 237 -4.11 33.97 -24.10
CA ASP A 237 -4.02 35.18 -23.28
C ASP A 237 -5.27 36.07 -23.38
N ASP A 238 -5.86 36.21 -24.57
CA ASP A 238 -7.18 36.86 -24.79
C ASP A 238 -8.29 36.21 -23.95
N CYS A 239 -8.30 34.87 -23.89
CA CYS A 239 -9.28 34.11 -23.11
C CYS A 239 -9.08 34.27 -21.60
N LEU A 240 -7.86 34.53 -21.14
CA LEU A 240 -7.57 34.88 -19.74
C LEU A 240 -7.98 36.33 -19.43
N GLN A 241 -7.64 37.26 -20.32
CA GLN A 241 -7.91 38.69 -20.15
C GLN A 241 -9.41 38.98 -20.02
N ARG A 242 -10.25 38.42 -20.91
CA ARG A 242 -11.71 38.58 -20.84
C ARG A 242 -12.32 38.10 -19.53
N VAL A 243 -11.75 37.07 -18.89
CA VAL A 243 -12.27 36.57 -17.61
C VAL A 243 -11.83 37.45 -16.44
N ARG A 244 -10.62 38.03 -16.48
CA ARG A 244 -10.23 39.08 -15.52
C ARG A 244 -11.18 40.27 -15.61
N GLU A 245 -11.50 40.73 -16.81
CA GLU A 245 -12.42 41.84 -17.05
C GLU A 245 -13.85 41.54 -16.60
N PHE A 246 -14.32 40.30 -16.80
CA PHE A 246 -15.64 39.85 -16.35
C PHE A 246 -15.78 39.91 -14.81
N TYR A 247 -14.78 39.44 -14.07
CA TYR A 247 -14.81 39.45 -12.60
C TYR A 247 -14.38 40.79 -11.98
N ALA A 248 -13.58 41.61 -12.66
CA ALA A 248 -13.21 42.95 -12.19
C ALA A 248 -14.41 43.90 -12.09
N ASN A 249 -15.40 43.73 -12.97
CA ASN A 249 -16.54 44.64 -13.11
C ASN A 249 -17.87 44.07 -12.56
N ARG A 250 -17.87 42.88 -11.96
CA ARG A 250 -19.08 42.25 -11.42
C ARG A 250 -18.82 41.62 -10.04
N PRO A 251 -19.53 42.04 -8.98
CA PRO A 251 -19.53 41.27 -7.74
C PRO A 251 -20.15 39.90 -8.01
N PHE A 252 -19.43 38.84 -7.64
CA PHE A 252 -19.89 37.47 -7.76
C PHE A 252 -19.89 36.82 -6.38
N VAL A 253 -20.94 36.04 -6.10
CA VAL A 253 -21.04 35.27 -4.86
C VAL A 253 -20.24 33.98 -5.05
N VAL A 254 -19.22 33.77 -4.23
CA VAL A 254 -18.61 32.45 -4.07
C VAL A 254 -19.48 31.66 -3.10
N PRO A 255 -20.22 30.61 -3.53
CA PRO A 255 -20.95 29.76 -2.61
C PRO A 255 -19.95 29.03 -1.70
N SER A 256 -20.04 29.31 -0.40
CA SER A 256 -19.26 28.59 0.62
C SER A 256 -19.90 27.23 0.89
N GLU A 257 -19.47 26.21 0.16
CA GLU A 257 -19.92 24.84 0.43
C GLU A 257 -19.24 24.25 1.68
N ARG A 258 -20.05 23.96 2.70
CA ARG A 258 -19.59 23.25 3.90
C ARG A 258 -19.74 21.75 3.67
N VAL A 259 -18.66 21.10 3.24
CA VAL A 259 -18.62 19.63 3.16
C VAL A 259 -18.77 19.06 4.58
N GLU A 260 -19.84 18.29 4.81
CA GLU A 260 -20.00 17.54 6.04
C GLU A 260 -18.96 16.41 6.10
N ALA A 261 -18.26 16.30 7.23
CA ALA A 261 -17.18 15.36 7.40
C ALA A 261 -17.72 13.94 7.66
N TRP A 262 -17.78 13.11 6.62
CA TRP A 262 -18.08 11.70 6.75
C TRP A 262 -16.95 10.97 7.50
N SER A 263 -17.14 10.77 8.81
CA SER A 263 -16.23 9.96 9.62
C SER A 263 -16.52 8.47 9.41
N PHE A 264 -15.48 7.71 9.04
CA PHE A 264 -15.57 6.25 8.94
C PHE A 264 -15.85 5.58 10.30
N PRO A 265 -16.52 4.41 10.33
CA PRO A 265 -16.74 3.67 11.57
C PRO A 265 -15.42 3.36 12.28
N THR A 266 -15.40 3.62 13.59
CA THR A 266 -14.16 3.89 14.34
C THR A 266 -13.28 2.66 14.61
N SER A 267 -13.82 1.45 14.47
CA SER A 267 -13.12 0.19 14.75
C SER A 267 -13.71 -0.99 14.00
N ALA A 268 -12.89 -2.01 13.74
CA ALA A 268 -13.41 -3.34 13.43
C ALA A 268 -14.12 -3.93 14.67
N THR A 269 -15.25 -4.59 14.46
CA THR A 269 -15.91 -5.43 15.47
C THR A 269 -15.11 -6.71 15.74
N THR A 270 -15.33 -7.32 16.90
CA THR A 270 -14.58 -8.50 17.42
C THR A 270 -14.61 -9.73 16.50
N THR A 271 -15.51 -9.77 15.52
CA THR A 271 -15.66 -10.83 14.51
C THR A 271 -14.75 -10.70 13.28
N GLY A 272 -13.94 -9.64 13.18
CA GLY A 272 -13.00 -9.43 12.07
C GLY A 272 -13.63 -8.93 10.76
N ILE A 273 -12.78 -8.59 9.78
CA ILE A 273 -13.15 -8.21 8.40
C ILE A 273 -12.23 -8.93 7.41
#